data_AF-A0A2V7LFM5-F1
#
_entry.id   AF-A0A2V7LFM5-F1
#
_cell.length_a   1.000
_cell.length_b   1.000
_cell.length_c   1.000
_cell.angle_alpha   90.00
_cell.angle_beta   90.00
_cell.angle_gamma   90.00
#
_symmetry.space_group_name_H-M   'P 1'
#
loop_
_entity.id
_entity.type
_entity.pdbx_description
1 polymer ?
#
loop_
_entity_poly.entity_id
_entity_poly.type
_entity_poly.pdbx_seq_one_letter_code
_entity_poly.pdbx_strand_id
1 'polypeptide(L)' 'MGLIALAAHDYTGALTHLSQADQHDPYVLYAVARAYEGKRDRAKAREMYARVANFNDLPTLRFAAVRSPAKKKATPA' A
#
# COMPACT_ATOMS: atom_id res chain seq x y z
N MET A 1 0.81 -6.94 13.14
CA MET A 1 1.77 -5.94 13.63
C MET A 1 2.17 -4.88 12.60
N GLY A 2 2.19 -5.17 11.29
CA GLY A 2 2.57 -4.18 10.26
C GLY A 2 1.74 -2.89 10.24
N LEU A 3 0.41 -2.97 10.40
CA LEU A 3 -0.45 -1.77 10.48
C LEU A 3 -0.24 -0.96 11.77
N ILE A 4 0.13 -1.62 12.87
CA ILE A 4 0.40 -0.97 14.16
C ILE A 4 1.73 -0.22 14.09
N ALA A 5 2.76 -0.85 13.52
CA ALA A 5 4.05 -0.19 13.25
C ALA A 5 3.86 1.01 12.30
N LEU A 6 3.00 0.88 11.29
CA LEU A 6 2.66 1.99 10.39
C LEU A 6 1.97 3.15 11.13
N ALA A 7 1.07 2.85 12.07
CA ALA A 7 0.42 3.84 12.92
C ALA A 7 1.40 4.49 13.92
N ALA A 8 2.39 3.73 14.39
CA ALA A 8 3.47 4.20 15.26
C ALA A 8 4.57 4.98 14.51
N HIS A 9 4.38 5.27 13.21
CA HIS A 9 5.40 5.87 12.32
C HIS A 9 6.69 5.05 12.18
N ASP A 10 6.71 3.79 12.65
CA ASP A 10 7.78 2.85 12.40
C ASP A 10 7.58 2.20 11.02
N TYR A 11 7.93 2.97 9.99
CA TYR A 11 7.80 2.53 8.61
C TYR A 11 8.75 1.38 8.26
N THR A 12 9.88 1.25 8.96
CA THR A 12 10.84 0.16 8.72
C THR A 12 10.29 -1.14 9.29
N GLY A 13 9.83 -1.15 10.54
CA GLY A 13 9.16 -2.30 11.14
C GLY A 13 7.86 -2.65 10.41
N ALA A 14 7.10 -1.64 9.96
CA ALA A 14 5.91 -1.85 9.14
C ALA A 14 6.25 -2.62 7.87
N LEU A 15 7.28 -2.22 7.12
CA LEU A 15 7.71 -2.92 5.91
C LEU A 15 8.17 -4.35 6.19
N THR A 16 8.91 -4.58 7.27
CA THR A 16 9.35 -5.93 7.65
C THR A 16 8.15 -6.85 7.92
N HIS A 17 7.18 -6.38 8.70
CA HIS A 17 5.98 -7.17 9.01
C HIS A 17 5.03 -7.30 7.82
N LEU A 18 4.90 -6.27 6.98
CA LEU A 18 4.07 -6.29 5.79
C LEU A 18 4.70 -7.15 4.67
N SER A 19 6.03 -7.27 4.64
CA SER A 19 6.71 -8.19 3.71
C SER A 19 6.42 -9.66 4.01
N GLN A 20 6.07 -9.99 5.26
CA GLN A 20 5.67 -11.35 5.66
C GLN A 20 4.18 -11.62 5.42
N ALA A 21 3.40 -10.58 5.10
CA ALA A 21 1.99 -10.72 4.77
C ALA A 21 1.80 -11.08 3.29
N ASP A 22 0.55 -11.40 2.93
CA ASP A 22 0.21 -11.77 1.57
C ASP A 22 0.40 -10.58 0.61
N GLN A 23 1.37 -10.69 -0.30
CA GLN A 23 1.68 -9.67 -1.30
C GLN A 23 0.69 -9.66 -2.47
N HIS A 24 -0.21 -10.66 -2.55
CA HIS A 24 -1.37 -10.63 -3.42
C HIS A 24 -2.55 -9.89 -2.79
N ASP A 25 -2.54 -9.54 -1.50
CA ASP A 25 -3.63 -8.75 -0.93
C ASP A 25 -3.44 -7.26 -1.28
N PRO A 26 -4.38 -6.63 -2.03
CA PRO A 26 -4.32 -5.21 -2.37
C PRO A 26 -4.32 -4.31 -1.12
N TYR A 27 -4.83 -4.77 0.01
CA TYR A 27 -4.80 -4.06 1.29
C TYR A 27 -3.40 -4.04 1.90
N VAL A 28 -2.66 -5.16 1.81
CA VAL A 28 -1.25 -5.26 2.23
C VAL A 28 -0.39 -4.38 1.33
N LEU A 29 -0.57 -4.47 0.00
CA LEU A 29 0.11 -3.60 -0.96
C LEU A 29 -0.16 -2.11 -0.68
N TYR A 30 -1.39 -1.74 -0.31
CA TYR A 30 -1.73 -0.37 0.06
C TYR A 30 -1.04 0.08 1.36
N ALA A 31 -0.94 -0.79 2.36
CA ALA A 31 -0.21 -0.51 3.60
C ALA A 31 1.30 -0.38 3.35
N VAL A 32 1.88 -1.22 2.48
CA VAL A 32 3.28 -1.13 2.06
C VAL A 32 3.54 0.19 1.35
N ALA A 33 2.64 0.61 0.45
CA ALA A 33 2.71 1.89 -0.25
C ALA A 33 2.70 3.08 0.74
N ARG A 34 1.84 3.04 1.77
CA ARG A 34 1.81 4.06 2.84
C ARG A 34 3.09 4.07 3.66
N ALA A 35 3.69 2.91 3.93
CA ALA A 35 4.96 2.82 4.66
C ALA A 35 6.10 3.48 3.87
N TYR A 36 6.17 3.22 2.55
CA TYR A 36 7.14 3.88 1.66
C TYR A 36 6.90 5.38 1.54
N GLU A 37 5.63 5.81 1.50
CA GLU A 37 5.27 7.24 1.52
C GLU A 37 5.77 7.93 2.79
N GLY A 38 5.61 7.27 3.95
CA GLY A 38 6.13 7.72 5.24
C GLY A 38 7.66 7.82 5.29
N LYS A 39 8.36 6.92 4.61
CA LYS A 39 9.82 6.98 4.40
C LYS A 39 10.28 8.05 3.39
N ARG A 40 9.35 8.80 2.79
CA ARG A 40 9.59 9.73 1.67
C ARG A 40 10.11 9.04 0.40
N ASP A 41 10.01 7.72 0.30
CA ASP A 41 10.32 6.95 -0.90
C ASP A 41 9.10 6.95 -1.83
N ARG A 42 8.92 8.09 -2.52
CA ARG A 42 7.79 8.31 -3.42
C ARG A 42 7.82 7.40 -4.65
N ALA A 43 9.00 6.95 -5.09
CA ALA A 43 9.14 6.06 -6.23
C ALA A 43 8.53 4.70 -5.92
N LYS A 44 8.95 4.06 -4.83
CA LYS A 44 8.40 2.77 -4.40
C LYS A 44 6.94 2.88 -3.97
N ALA A 45 6.56 3.96 -3.27
CA ALA A 45 5.17 4.17 -2.89
C ALA A 45 4.24 4.19 -4.11
N ARG A 46 4.61 4.92 -5.17
CA ARG A 46 3.85 4.98 -6.42
C ARG A 46 3.76 3.64 -7.13
N GLU A 47 4.86 2.90 -7.20
CA GLU A 47 4.86 1.57 -7.81
C GLU A 47 3.85 0.64 -7.11
N MET A 48 3.87 0.65 -5.77
CA MET A 48 2.95 -0.15 -4.97
C MET A 48 1.49 0.31 -5.12
N TYR A 49 1.24 1.63 -5.14
CA TYR A 49 -0.11 2.14 -5.42
C TYR A 49 -0.59 1.81 -6.84
N ALA A 50 0.30 1.80 -7.83
CA ALA A 50 -0.02 1.41 -9.21
C ALA A 50 -0.39 -0.08 -9.27
N ARG A 51 0.34 -0.94 -8.55
CA ARG A 51 -0.02 -2.37 -8.42
C ARG A 51 -1.40 -2.56 -7.79
N VAL A 52 -1.75 -1.81 -6.75
CA VAL A 52 -3.10 -1.82 -6.17
C VAL A 52 -4.15 -1.31 -7.15
N ALA A 53 -3.84 -0.23 -7.89
CA ALA A 53 -4.78 0.37 -8.84
C ALA A 53 -5.08 -0.53 -10.06
N ASN A 54 -4.07 -1.28 -10.49
CA ASN A 54 -4.10 -2.24 -11.60
C ASN A 54 -4.34 -3.68 -11.13
N PHE A 55 -4.61 -3.90 -9.84
CA PHE A 55 -4.87 -5.24 -9.33
C PHE A 55 -6.12 -5.79 -10.04
N ASN A 56 -5.94 -6.89 -10.76
CA ASN A 56 -6.92 -7.43 -11.70
C ASN A 56 -7.72 -8.56 -11.05
N ASP A 57 -8.20 -8.31 -9.84
CA ASP A 57 -8.96 -9.25 -9.03
C ASP A 57 -10.42 -8.80 -8.91
N LEU A 58 -11.30 -9.71 -8.47
CA LEU A 58 -12.73 -9.46 -8.39
C LEU A 58 -13.01 -8.11 -7.70
N PRO A 59 -13.76 -7.20 -8.34
CA PRO A 59 -14.02 -5.86 -7.81
C PRO A 59 -14.97 -5.96 -6.60
N THR A 60 -14.41 -6.31 -5.45
CA THR A 60 -15.12 -6.33 -4.18
C THR A 60 -15.23 -4.92 -3.61
N LEU A 61 -16.26 -4.67 -2.80
CA LEU A 61 -16.48 -3.38 -2.15
C LEU A 61 -15.25 -2.94 -1.31
N ARG A 62 -14.59 -3.91 -0.65
CA ARG A 62 -13.35 -3.68 0.11
C ARG A 62 -12.20 -3.23 -0.79
N PHE A 63 -12.06 -3.84 -1.97
CA PHE A 63 -11.03 -3.47 -2.94
C PHE A 63 -11.26 -2.06 -3.52
N ALA A 64 -12.52 -1.69 -3.81
CA ALA A 64 -12.86 -0.35 -4.31
C ALA A 64 -12.43 0.79 -3.35
N ALA A 65 -12.50 0.53 -2.03
CA ALA A 65 -12.10 1.48 -0.99
C ALA A 65 -10.58 1.78 -1.00
N VAL A 66 -9.73 0.81 -1.33
CA VAL A 66 -8.27 1.00 -1.43
C VAL A 66 -7.81 1.41 -2.84
N ARG A 67 -8.53 0.97 -3.89
CA ARG A 67 -8.19 1.27 -5.28
C ARG A 67 -8.32 2.76 -5.61
N SER A 68 -9.40 3.41 -5.16
CA SER A 68 -9.66 4.83 -5.43
C SER A 68 -8.56 5.77 -4.91
N PRO A 69 -8.15 5.70 -3.63
CA PRO A 69 -7.04 6.51 -3.12
C PRO A 69 -5.69 6.08 -3.70
N ALA A 70 -5.47 4.79 -3.97
CA ALA A 70 -4.25 4.32 -4.62
C ALA A 70 -4.09 4.92 -6.02
N LYS A 71 -5.15 4.92 -6.83
CA LYS A 71 -5.15 5.48 -8.19
C LYS A 71 -4.86 6.99 -8.18
N LYS A 72 -5.45 7.74 -7.24
CA LYS A 72 -5.14 9.17 -7.04
C LYS A 72 -3.67 9.42 -6.67
N LYS A 73 -3.05 8.55 -5.88
CA LYS A 73 -1.65 8.67 -5.46
C LYS A 73 -0.64 8.12 -6.48
N ALA A 74 -1.09 7.19 -7.34
CA ALA A 74 -0.28 6.62 -8.42
C ALA A 74 -0.12 7.59 -9.60
N THR A 75 -1.09 8.49 -9.81
CA THR A 75 -1.04 9.48 -10.89
C THR A 75 -0.39 10.77 -10.34
N PRO A 76 0.69 11.30 -10.95
CA PRO A 76 1.13 12.65 -10.64
C PRO A 76 0.06 13.63 -11.15
N ALA A 77 -0.32 14.59 -10.31
CA ALA A 77 -1.00 15.79 -10.78
C ALA A 77 -0.08 16.59 -11.71
#